data_AF-A0A8C8Y733-F1
#
_entry.id   AF-A0A8C8Y733-F1
#
_cell.length_a   1.000
_cell.length_b   1.000
_cell.length_c   1.000
_cell.angle_alpha   90.00
_cell.angle_beta   90.00
_cell.angle_gamma   90.00
#
_symmetry.space_group_name_H-M   'P 1'
#
loop_
_entity.id
_entity.type
_entity.pdbx_description
1 polymer ?
#
loop_
_entity_poly.entity_id
_entity_poly.type
_entity_poly.pdbx_seq_one_letter_code
_entity_poly.pdbx_strand_id
1 'polypeptide(L)'
;MGGRPAPLKRRLLSRPPGVDPTGRQSYLSGDHPLSQTHSSLHKQPMADQGSGGSRLPLALPPASQGCSSGGGGSSAGNSSHPPPPRNLQGLLQMAITAGSQEPEPPPEPMSEERRQWLQEAMSAAFRGQREEVEQMKNCLRVLSQPTPSLAGEAELAADRQEREGALELLADLCENMDNAADFCQLSGMHLLVGRYLEAGPAGLRWRAAQLIGTCSQNVAAIQEQVLGLGALRKLLRLLDRDSSDLVRVKALFAISCLVREQEAGLLQFLRLDGFSVLMRAMQQQVQKLKVKSAFLLQNLLVGHPEHKGTLCSMGMVQQLVALIRTEHSPFHEHVLGALCSLVTDFPQGVRECREPELGLEELLRHRVQLLQQHEEHQVRPAGVAAAPAASFLCLSPRASCSELALRHGRMGARGAVRG
;
A
#
# COMPACT_ATOMS: atom_id res chain seq x y z
N MET A 1 -5.30 -56.34 -29.73
CA MET A 1 -4.41 -56.21 -30.90
C MET A 1 -5.25 -56.48 -32.15
N GLY A 2 -5.47 -55.57 -33.10
CA GLY A 2 -5.12 -54.16 -33.20
C GLY A 2 -5.33 -53.70 -34.65
N GLY A 3 -6.44 -53.00 -34.93
CA GLY A 3 -6.85 -52.64 -36.30
C GLY A 3 -7.09 -51.14 -36.48
N ARG A 4 -6.20 -50.49 -37.24
CA ARG A 4 -6.48 -49.27 -38.02
C ARG A 4 -6.97 -49.70 -39.43
N PRO A 5 -7.65 -48.88 -40.24
CA PRO A 5 -7.57 -47.40 -40.27
C PRO A 5 -8.90 -46.63 -40.46
N ALA A 6 -8.80 -45.30 -40.45
CA ALA A 6 -9.81 -44.40 -41.04
C ALA A 6 -9.69 -44.39 -42.60
N PRO A 7 -10.66 -43.82 -43.36
CA PRO A 7 -10.49 -42.41 -43.75
C PRO A 7 -11.75 -41.56 -44.10
N LEU A 8 -11.63 -40.25 -43.79
CA LEU A 8 -11.96 -39.07 -44.65
C LEU A 8 -13.39 -38.68 -45.12
N LYS A 9 -13.65 -37.36 -44.95
CA LYS A 9 -14.38 -36.40 -45.85
C LYS A 9 -15.93 -36.44 -45.88
N ARG A 10 -16.68 -35.34 -46.09
CA ARG A 10 -16.47 -33.85 -46.05
C ARG A 10 -17.84 -33.16 -46.32
N ARG A 11 -17.94 -31.82 -46.10
CA ARG A 11 -19.00 -30.86 -46.55
C ARG A 11 -20.25 -30.81 -45.64
N LEU A 12 -20.59 -29.68 -44.99
CA LEU A 12 -21.05 -28.32 -45.43
C LEU A 12 -22.60 -28.24 -45.41
N LEU A 13 -23.12 -27.20 -44.74
CA LEU A 13 -24.40 -26.47 -44.91
C LEU A 13 -24.57 -25.63 -43.61
N SER A 14 -24.25 -24.34 -43.55
CA SER A 14 -24.90 -23.14 -44.14
C SER A 14 -25.92 -22.46 -43.19
N ARG A 15 -25.62 -21.20 -42.84
CA ARG A 15 -26.52 -20.16 -42.27
C ARG A 15 -27.74 -19.94 -43.19
N PRO A 16 -28.90 -19.43 -42.72
CA PRO A 16 -29.15 -17.97 -42.78
C PRO A 16 -30.03 -17.43 -41.60
N PRO A 17 -30.94 -16.44 -41.73
CA PRO A 17 -30.71 -15.09 -41.20
C PRO A 17 -31.78 -14.58 -40.19
N GLY A 18 -31.65 -13.34 -39.72
CA GLY A 18 -32.63 -12.68 -38.84
C GLY A 18 -33.37 -11.50 -39.52
N VAL A 19 -34.47 -11.06 -38.90
CA VAL A 19 -35.18 -9.79 -39.14
C VAL A 19 -35.81 -9.31 -37.83
N ASP A 20 -35.53 -8.07 -37.42
CA ASP A 20 -36.30 -7.32 -36.42
C ASP A 20 -37.29 -6.38 -37.12
N PRO A 21 -38.55 -6.24 -36.64
CA PRO A 21 -39.49 -5.24 -37.16
C PRO A 21 -39.61 -4.00 -36.25
N THR A 22 -40.08 -2.90 -36.84
CA THR A 22 -40.49 -1.62 -36.22
C THR A 22 -39.38 -0.65 -35.76
N GLY A 23 -38.74 0.00 -36.74
CA GLY A 23 -38.08 1.28 -36.49
C GLY A 23 -39.08 2.42 -36.31
N ARG A 24 -38.74 3.38 -35.44
CA ARG A 24 -39.29 4.75 -35.45
C ARG A 24 -38.15 5.74 -35.27
N GLN A 25 -37.82 6.46 -36.35
CA GLN A 25 -37.11 7.73 -36.25
C GLN A 25 -38.15 8.85 -36.07
N SER A 26 -37.84 9.84 -35.25
CA SER A 26 -38.56 11.11 -35.21
C SER A 26 -37.59 12.25 -34.92
N TYR A 27 -37.27 13.02 -35.95
CA TYR A 27 -36.56 14.29 -35.85
C TYR A 27 -37.56 15.43 -35.57
N LEU A 28 -37.43 16.13 -34.44
CA LEU A 28 -37.87 17.51 -34.20
C LEU A 28 -36.88 18.06 -33.15
N SER A 29 -35.98 19.00 -33.45
CA SER A 29 -36.19 20.43 -33.76
C SER A 29 -36.87 21.22 -32.65
N GLY A 30 -36.10 22.12 -32.02
CA GLY A 30 -36.62 23.22 -31.21
C GLY A 30 -35.96 23.36 -29.84
N ASP A 31 -34.87 24.12 -29.73
CA ASP A 31 -34.51 24.82 -28.50
C ASP A 31 -33.64 26.06 -28.78
N HIS A 32 -34.15 27.21 -28.35
CA HIS A 32 -33.52 28.53 -28.24
C HIS A 32 -34.05 29.16 -26.94
N PRO A 33 -33.34 30.08 -26.26
CA PRO A 33 -31.95 30.49 -26.42
C PRO A 33 -31.16 30.52 -25.08
N LEU A 34 -29.89 30.93 -25.18
CA LEU A 34 -28.96 31.15 -24.08
C LEU A 34 -29.50 32.14 -23.02
N SER A 35 -29.26 31.84 -21.74
CA SER A 35 -29.24 32.83 -20.66
C SER A 35 -27.82 33.01 -20.15
N GLN A 36 -27.19 34.12 -20.53
CA GLN A 36 -25.97 34.62 -19.93
C GLN A 36 -26.32 35.40 -18.66
N THR A 37 -25.66 35.11 -17.54
CA THR A 37 -25.60 36.02 -16.39
C THR A 37 -24.18 36.51 -16.20
N HIS A 38 -23.96 37.78 -16.58
CA HIS A 38 -22.77 38.52 -16.20
C HIS A 38 -22.82 38.89 -14.72
N SER A 39 -21.69 38.78 -14.02
CA SER A 39 -21.40 39.64 -12.87
C SER A 39 -19.90 39.93 -12.81
N SER A 40 -19.48 41.02 -13.45
CA SER A 40 -18.13 41.59 -13.29
C SER A 40 -18.10 42.53 -12.10
N LEU A 41 -17.03 42.48 -11.29
CA LEU A 41 -16.63 43.58 -10.41
C LEU A 41 -15.11 43.79 -10.47
N HIS A 42 -14.70 44.77 -11.27
CA HIS A 42 -13.54 45.62 -11.02
C HIS A 42 -13.75 46.41 -9.69
N LYS A 43 -12.75 46.95 -8.96
CA LYS A 43 -11.31 47.13 -9.17
C LYS A 43 -10.59 47.37 -7.81
N GLN A 44 -9.28 47.09 -7.80
CA GLN A 44 -8.13 47.57 -6.96
C GLN A 44 -8.17 49.01 -6.36
N PRO A 45 -7.16 49.51 -5.57
CA PRO A 45 -5.79 48.98 -5.26
C PRO A 45 -5.21 49.15 -3.81
N MET A 46 -4.00 48.59 -3.59
CA MET A 46 -2.77 49.20 -2.96
C MET A 46 -2.07 48.45 -1.81
N ALA A 47 -0.75 48.23 -1.99
CA ALA A 47 0.37 48.18 -1.02
C ALA A 47 0.34 47.15 0.15
N ASP A 48 1.45 46.70 0.75
CA ASP A 48 2.86 46.49 0.36
C ASP A 48 3.50 45.59 1.46
N GLN A 49 4.74 45.11 1.27
CA GLN A 49 5.64 44.46 2.24
C GLN A 49 5.42 42.97 2.59
N GLY A 50 6.42 42.16 2.24
CA GLY A 50 7.44 41.81 3.24
C GLY A 50 7.36 40.47 4.01
N SER A 51 8.09 39.48 3.50
CA SER A 51 8.96 38.55 4.28
C SER A 51 8.34 37.47 5.20
N GLY A 52 9.15 36.42 5.45
CA GLY A 52 9.08 35.65 6.70
C GLY A 52 8.41 34.27 6.67
N GLY A 53 9.08 33.25 6.12
CA GLY A 53 8.66 31.85 6.31
C GLY A 53 8.77 31.42 7.78
N SER A 54 7.69 30.91 8.37
CA SER A 54 7.66 30.46 9.77
C SER A 54 7.79 28.94 9.91
N ARG A 55 8.85 28.51 10.61
CA ARG A 55 9.08 27.11 11.01
C ARG A 55 8.14 26.70 12.14
N LEU A 56 7.69 25.44 12.12
CA LEU A 56 6.99 24.80 13.24
C LEU A 56 7.98 24.49 14.39
N PRO A 57 7.60 24.69 15.66
CA PRO A 57 8.41 24.26 16.81
C PRO A 57 8.08 22.81 17.21
N LEU A 58 9.10 21.97 17.35
CA LEU A 58 9.02 20.67 18.02
C LEU A 58 9.40 20.84 19.51
N ALA A 59 8.52 20.42 20.40
CA ALA A 59 8.79 20.34 21.84
C ALA A 59 8.71 18.88 22.30
N LEU A 60 9.73 18.42 23.03
CA LEU A 60 9.76 17.09 23.66
C LEU A 60 9.40 17.19 25.15
N PRO A 61 8.70 16.19 25.73
CA PRO A 61 8.34 16.18 27.16
C PRO A 61 9.53 15.79 28.06
N PRO A 62 9.52 16.16 29.36
CA PRO A 62 10.60 15.87 30.29
C PRO A 62 10.57 14.43 30.84
N ALA A 63 11.74 13.84 31.04
CA ALA A 63 11.89 12.55 31.73
C ALA A 63 11.79 12.70 33.26
N SER A 64 10.99 11.84 33.88
CA SER A 64 10.77 11.77 35.33
C SER A 64 11.94 11.10 36.07
N GLN A 65 12.42 11.71 37.15
CA GLN A 65 13.38 11.09 38.08
C GLN A 65 12.68 10.28 39.18
N GLY A 66 13.31 9.19 39.62
CA GLY A 66 12.93 8.42 40.81
C GLY A 66 14.11 7.62 41.37
N CYS A 67 14.51 7.96 42.60
CA CYS A 67 15.32 7.29 43.62
C CYS A 67 15.79 5.84 43.33
N SER A 68 17.03 5.40 43.60
CA SER A 68 17.78 5.42 44.89
C SER A 68 19.22 4.83 44.68
N SER A 69 20.20 4.76 45.60
CA SER A 69 20.40 5.28 46.98
C SER A 69 21.84 4.99 47.48
N GLY A 70 22.42 5.88 48.31
CA GLY A 70 23.42 5.50 49.34
C GLY A 70 24.93 5.67 49.03
N GLY A 71 25.72 5.90 50.09
CA GLY A 71 27.19 5.82 50.10
C GLY A 71 27.93 7.16 50.06
N GLY A 72 28.72 7.46 51.10
CA GLY A 72 29.60 8.64 51.15
C GLY A 72 31.08 8.29 50.96
N GLY A 73 31.93 9.31 50.81
CA GLY A 73 33.38 9.14 50.74
C GLY A 73 34.08 10.30 50.03
N SER A 74 34.95 11.02 50.75
CA SER A 74 35.71 12.15 50.20
C SER A 74 36.87 11.71 49.31
N SER A 75 37.11 12.40 48.19
CA SER A 75 38.47 12.70 47.69
C SER A 75 38.44 13.79 46.62
N ALA A 76 39.42 14.69 46.67
CA ALA A 76 39.62 15.70 45.64
C ALA A 76 40.24 15.07 44.38
N GLY A 77 39.69 15.41 43.21
CA GLY A 77 40.21 14.99 41.91
C GLY A 77 39.87 16.06 40.88
N ASN A 78 40.89 16.74 40.37
CA ASN A 78 40.73 17.93 39.54
C ASN A 78 40.28 17.56 38.11
N SER A 79 38.99 17.67 37.80
CA SER A 79 38.44 17.47 36.45
C SER A 79 37.54 18.64 36.03
N SER A 80 38.16 19.64 35.40
CA SER A 80 37.50 20.83 34.87
C SER A 80 36.73 20.54 33.57
N HIS A 81 35.63 19.79 33.68
CA HIS A 81 34.62 19.68 32.62
C HIS A 81 33.29 20.27 33.12
N PRO A 82 32.74 21.31 32.45
CA PRO A 82 31.42 21.83 32.82
C PRO A 82 30.33 20.77 32.55
N PRO A 83 29.25 20.74 33.35
CA PRO A 83 28.20 19.73 33.19
C PRO A 83 27.52 19.83 31.82
N PRO A 84 27.10 18.69 31.23
CA PRO A 84 26.49 18.68 29.90
C PRO A 84 25.17 19.48 29.90
N PRO A 85 24.92 20.30 28.87
CA PRO A 85 23.80 21.24 28.86
C PRO A 85 22.47 20.51 28.72
N ARG A 86 21.51 20.88 29.58
CA ARG A 86 20.18 20.25 29.68
C ARG A 86 19.12 20.81 28.73
N ASN A 87 19.48 21.76 27.87
CA ASN A 87 18.57 22.38 26.90
C ASN A 87 19.30 22.72 25.60
N LEU A 88 18.54 22.85 24.50
CA LEU A 88 19.07 23.20 23.17
C LEU A 88 19.85 24.51 23.16
N GLN A 89 19.46 25.48 24.00
CA GLN A 89 20.16 26.77 24.13
C GLN A 89 21.54 26.63 24.77
N GLY A 90 21.69 25.81 25.83
CA GLY A 90 22.99 25.50 26.41
C GLY A 90 23.87 24.66 25.48
N LEU A 91 23.28 23.79 24.66
CA LEU A 91 23.96 23.04 23.61
C LEU A 91 24.48 23.98 22.50
N LEU A 92 23.64 24.92 22.06
CA LEU A 92 24.03 25.98 21.12
C LEU A 92 25.13 26.88 21.69
N GLN A 93 25.02 27.28 22.96
CA GLN A 93 25.98 28.15 23.62
C GLN A 93 27.32 27.43 23.88
N MET A 94 27.29 26.13 24.19
CA MET A 94 28.49 25.28 24.23
C MET A 94 29.13 25.18 22.84
N ALA A 95 28.36 24.98 21.76
CA ALA A 95 28.88 24.95 20.40
C ALA A 95 29.49 26.30 19.97
N ILE A 96 28.83 27.42 20.29
CA ILE A 96 29.36 28.77 20.04
C ILE A 96 30.66 29.00 20.83
N THR A 97 30.71 28.59 22.10
CA THR A 97 31.91 28.80 22.95
C THR A 97 33.08 27.92 22.49
N ALA A 98 32.81 26.69 22.07
CA ALA A 98 33.80 25.80 21.45
C ALA A 98 34.31 26.34 20.10
N GLY A 99 33.42 26.90 19.28
CA GLY A 99 33.77 27.57 18.01
C GLY A 99 34.32 28.99 18.16
N SER A 100 34.43 29.53 19.38
CA SER A 100 35.01 30.86 19.64
C SER A 100 36.47 30.80 20.12
N GLN A 101 37.03 29.60 20.31
CA GLN A 101 38.43 29.39 20.71
C GLN A 101 39.35 29.01 19.53
N GLU A 102 39.06 29.52 18.34
CA GLU A 102 40.05 29.91 17.33
C GLU A 102 39.35 30.79 16.29
N PRO A 103 40.02 31.79 15.69
CA PRO A 103 39.50 32.38 14.47
C PRO A 103 39.61 31.33 13.37
N GLU A 104 38.49 30.69 12.99
CA GLU A 104 38.49 29.80 11.82
C GLU A 104 39.15 30.53 10.64
N PRO A 105 40.16 29.94 9.99
CA PRO A 105 40.66 30.51 8.75
C PRO A 105 39.50 30.60 7.75
N PRO A 106 39.45 31.64 6.91
CA PRO A 106 38.38 31.77 5.92
C PRO A 106 38.30 30.47 5.11
N PRO A 107 37.09 29.91 4.89
CA PRO A 107 36.91 28.52 4.49
C PRO A 107 37.79 28.21 3.29
N GLU A 108 38.85 27.43 3.53
CA GLU A 108 39.93 27.27 2.56
C GLU A 108 39.30 26.78 1.25
N PRO A 109 39.60 27.44 0.10
CA PRO A 109 39.09 26.98 -1.17
C PRO A 109 39.58 25.55 -1.35
N MET A 110 38.66 24.60 -1.31
CA MET A 110 38.97 23.18 -1.14
C MET A 110 40.08 22.76 -2.12
N SER A 111 41.09 22.04 -1.62
CA SER A 111 42.27 21.70 -2.42
C SER A 111 41.89 21.06 -3.75
N GLU A 112 42.65 21.35 -4.80
CA GLU A 112 42.36 20.90 -6.17
C GLU A 112 42.16 19.37 -6.24
N GLU A 113 42.95 18.62 -5.46
CA GLU A 113 42.84 17.16 -5.28
C GLU A 113 41.51 16.76 -4.62
N ARG A 114 41.07 17.49 -3.58
CA ARG A 114 39.77 17.26 -2.93
C ARG A 114 38.59 17.67 -3.83
N ARG A 115 38.75 18.70 -4.69
CA ARG A 115 37.77 19.05 -5.75
C ARG A 115 37.62 17.89 -6.73
N GLN A 116 38.74 17.42 -7.26
CA GLN A 116 38.77 16.35 -8.25
C GLN A 116 38.20 15.05 -7.68
N TRP A 117 38.60 14.66 -6.47
CA TRP A 117 38.05 13.50 -5.77
C TRP A 117 36.52 13.59 -5.55
N LEU A 118 36.01 14.74 -5.09
CA LEU A 118 34.56 14.93 -4.91
C LEU A 118 33.82 14.94 -6.25
N GLN A 119 34.39 15.55 -7.29
CA GLN A 119 33.81 15.59 -8.63
C GLN A 119 33.81 14.20 -9.28
N GLU A 120 34.86 13.41 -9.08
CA GLU A 120 34.94 12.01 -9.50
C GLU A 120 33.91 11.14 -8.76
N ALA A 121 33.84 11.24 -7.42
CA ALA A 121 32.89 10.51 -6.60
C ALA A 121 31.43 10.85 -6.97
N MET A 122 31.11 12.14 -7.16
CA MET A 122 29.82 12.58 -7.71
C MET A 122 29.58 12.00 -9.11
N SER A 123 30.56 12.08 -10.01
CA SER A 123 30.41 11.56 -11.38
C SER A 123 30.21 10.04 -11.41
N ALA A 124 30.80 9.30 -10.46
CA ALA A 124 30.63 7.86 -10.32
C ALA A 124 29.23 7.51 -9.78
N ALA A 125 28.74 8.24 -8.76
CA ALA A 125 27.39 8.07 -8.25
C ALA A 125 26.32 8.35 -9.32
N PHE A 126 26.43 9.47 -10.05
CA PHE A 126 25.49 9.79 -11.14
C PHE A 126 25.65 8.91 -12.38
N ARG A 127 26.78 8.22 -12.56
CA ARG A 127 26.98 7.29 -13.68
C ARG A 127 26.08 6.06 -13.56
N GLY A 128 25.98 5.46 -12.36
CA GLY A 128 25.08 4.33 -12.11
C GLY A 128 23.63 4.67 -12.44
N GLN A 129 23.11 5.76 -11.87
CA GLN A 129 21.74 6.22 -12.14
C GLN A 129 21.49 6.50 -13.64
N ARG A 130 22.47 7.07 -14.35
CA ARG A 130 22.34 7.31 -15.79
C ARG A 130 22.31 6.01 -16.61
N GLU A 131 23.12 5.02 -16.23
CA GLU A 131 23.13 3.70 -16.85
C GLU A 131 21.81 2.95 -16.60
N GLU A 132 21.27 3.01 -15.38
CA GLU A 132 19.96 2.46 -15.00
C GLU A 132 18.81 3.07 -15.84
N VAL A 133 18.79 4.38 -16.02
CA VAL A 133 17.78 5.07 -16.86
C VAL A 133 17.89 4.68 -18.34
N GLU A 134 19.10 4.48 -18.87
CA GLU A 134 19.26 3.99 -20.26
C GLU A 134 18.89 2.50 -20.41
N GLN A 135 19.15 1.65 -19.41
CA GLN A 135 18.64 0.28 -19.37
C GLN A 135 17.10 0.27 -19.37
N MET A 136 16.48 1.08 -18.51
CA MET A 136 15.02 1.24 -18.43
C MET A 136 14.41 1.69 -19.78
N LYS A 137 15.02 2.66 -20.47
CA LYS A 137 14.61 3.07 -21.83
C LYS A 137 14.74 1.94 -22.86
N ASN A 138 15.79 1.12 -22.77
CA ASN A 138 15.97 -0.03 -23.66
C ASN A 138 14.89 -1.10 -23.41
N CYS A 139 14.58 -1.42 -22.15
CA CYS A 139 13.46 -2.31 -21.79
C CYS A 139 12.12 -1.76 -22.29
N LEU A 140 11.84 -0.46 -22.07
CA LEU A 140 10.63 0.19 -22.59
C LEU A 140 10.55 0.16 -24.12
N ARG A 141 11.69 0.26 -24.83
CA ARG A 141 11.74 0.12 -26.30
C ARG A 141 11.28 -1.28 -26.73
N VAL A 142 11.83 -2.35 -26.12
CA VAL A 142 11.41 -3.74 -26.37
C VAL A 142 9.91 -3.92 -26.09
N LEU A 143 9.44 -3.47 -24.93
CA LEU A 143 8.04 -3.61 -24.55
C LEU A 143 7.08 -2.80 -25.45
N SER A 144 7.54 -1.68 -26.00
CA SER A 144 6.74 -0.84 -26.90
C SER A 144 6.56 -1.46 -28.30
N GLN A 145 7.49 -2.30 -28.77
CA GLN A 145 7.39 -2.91 -30.11
C GLN A 145 6.07 -3.70 -30.26
N PRO A 146 5.41 -3.67 -31.44
CA PRO A 146 4.24 -4.49 -31.70
C PRO A 146 4.61 -5.97 -31.60
N THR A 147 3.66 -6.81 -31.16
CA THR A 147 3.88 -8.26 -31.13
C THR A 147 3.84 -8.78 -32.58
N PRO A 148 4.84 -9.54 -33.05
CA PRO A 148 4.94 -9.90 -34.46
C PRO A 148 3.80 -10.85 -34.88
N SER A 149 2.86 -10.36 -35.69
CA SER A 149 1.58 -11.04 -35.98
C SER A 149 1.65 -12.16 -37.00
N LEU A 150 2.80 -12.33 -37.67
CA LEU A 150 3.06 -13.35 -38.70
C LEU A 150 4.26 -14.25 -38.34
N ALA A 151 4.75 -14.14 -37.11
CA ALA A 151 5.89 -14.90 -36.60
C ALA A 151 5.55 -16.39 -36.41
N GLY A 152 6.57 -17.24 -36.57
CA GLY A 152 6.46 -18.66 -36.22
C GLY A 152 6.38 -18.88 -34.71
N GLU A 153 5.92 -20.05 -34.25
CA GLU A 153 5.77 -20.35 -32.81
C GLU A 153 7.07 -20.15 -32.01
N ALA A 154 8.22 -20.48 -32.61
CA ALA A 154 9.54 -20.28 -32.00
C ALA A 154 9.93 -18.80 -31.86
N GLU A 155 9.58 -17.97 -32.84
CA GLU A 155 9.84 -16.52 -32.84
C GLU A 155 8.91 -15.80 -31.86
N LEU A 156 7.64 -16.20 -31.79
CA LEU A 156 6.70 -15.75 -30.74
C LEU A 156 7.14 -16.16 -29.33
N ALA A 157 7.77 -17.33 -29.18
CA ALA A 157 8.33 -17.75 -27.91
C ALA A 157 9.57 -16.92 -27.51
N ALA A 158 10.41 -16.54 -28.48
CA ALA A 158 11.56 -15.66 -28.29
C ALA A 158 11.14 -14.23 -27.93
N ASP A 159 10.24 -13.60 -28.69
CA ASP A 159 9.65 -12.27 -28.39
C ASP A 159 9.03 -12.25 -26.99
N ARG A 160 8.28 -13.30 -26.62
CA ARG A 160 7.73 -13.42 -25.26
C ARG A 160 8.84 -13.48 -24.21
N GLN A 161 9.88 -14.28 -24.40
CA GLN A 161 10.99 -14.40 -23.45
C GLN A 161 11.75 -13.08 -23.28
N GLU A 162 11.98 -12.36 -24.37
CA GLU A 162 12.62 -11.03 -24.35
C GLU A 162 11.78 -10.01 -23.57
N ARG A 163 10.46 -9.98 -23.80
CA ARG A 163 9.52 -9.13 -23.04
C ARG A 163 9.40 -9.55 -21.57
N GLU A 164 9.47 -10.84 -21.28
CA GLU A 164 9.45 -11.35 -19.89
C GLU A 164 10.72 -10.92 -19.12
N GLY A 165 11.90 -11.06 -19.73
CA GLY A 165 13.16 -10.59 -19.15
C GLY A 165 13.23 -9.05 -19.02
N ALA A 166 12.69 -8.32 -19.99
CA ALA A 166 12.59 -6.86 -19.90
C ALA A 166 11.68 -6.38 -18.75
N LEU A 167 10.60 -7.12 -18.44
CA LEU A 167 9.75 -6.83 -17.28
C LEU A 167 10.39 -7.22 -15.94
N GLU A 168 11.24 -8.26 -15.91
CA GLU A 168 12.02 -8.64 -14.73
C GLU A 168 13.08 -7.58 -14.41
N LEU A 169 13.92 -7.20 -15.39
CA LEU A 169 14.93 -6.16 -15.21
C LEU A 169 14.31 -4.81 -14.80
N LEU A 170 13.14 -4.45 -15.35
CA LEU A 170 12.41 -3.26 -14.90
C LEU A 170 11.90 -3.38 -13.46
N ALA A 171 11.52 -4.57 -12.99
CA ALA A 171 11.09 -4.78 -11.61
C ALA A 171 12.26 -4.60 -10.64
N ASP A 172 13.43 -5.16 -10.98
CA ASP A 172 14.66 -5.03 -10.19
C ASP A 172 15.11 -3.56 -10.12
N LEU A 173 15.13 -2.85 -11.26
CA LEU A 173 15.47 -1.42 -11.32
C LEU A 173 14.48 -0.56 -10.51
N CYS A 174 13.18 -0.88 -10.57
CA CYS A 174 12.12 -0.12 -9.90
C CYS A 174 11.93 -0.49 -8.41
N GLU A 175 12.76 -1.37 -7.82
CA GLU A 175 12.84 -1.48 -6.37
C GLU A 175 13.38 -0.17 -5.74
N ASN A 176 14.16 0.61 -6.50
CA ASN A 176 14.51 1.98 -6.15
C ASN A 176 13.34 2.95 -6.49
N MET A 177 12.93 3.76 -5.52
CA MET A 177 11.87 4.75 -5.66
C MET A 177 12.14 5.80 -6.74
N ASP A 178 13.39 6.23 -6.91
CA ASP A 178 13.75 7.23 -7.93
C ASP A 178 13.56 6.65 -9.34
N ASN A 179 14.02 5.41 -9.56
CA ASN A 179 13.81 4.68 -10.81
C ASN A 179 12.32 4.39 -11.06
N ALA A 180 11.54 4.08 -10.03
CA ALA A 180 10.09 3.93 -10.16
C ALA A 180 9.40 5.24 -10.59
N ALA A 181 9.89 6.40 -10.14
CA ALA A 181 9.42 7.70 -10.59
C ALA A 181 9.82 7.98 -12.04
N ASP A 182 11.08 7.72 -12.43
CA ASP A 182 11.55 7.87 -13.82
C ASP A 182 10.78 6.94 -14.78
N PHE A 183 10.49 5.71 -14.37
CA PHE A 183 9.64 4.77 -15.13
C PHE A 183 8.24 5.33 -15.39
N CYS A 184 7.67 6.03 -14.40
CA CYS A 184 6.38 6.70 -14.53
C CYS A 184 6.44 7.93 -15.45
N GLN A 185 7.52 8.71 -15.41
CA GLN A 185 7.78 9.84 -16.33
C GLN A 185 7.95 9.36 -17.78
N LEU A 186 8.68 8.26 -18.00
CA LEU A 186 8.85 7.60 -19.29
C LEU A 186 7.57 6.91 -19.82
N SER A 187 6.41 7.15 -19.18
CA SER A 187 5.11 6.58 -19.52
C SER A 187 5.04 5.05 -19.45
N GLY A 188 5.99 4.39 -18.79
CA GLY A 188 6.01 2.93 -18.63
C GLY A 188 4.75 2.40 -17.97
N MET A 189 4.20 3.13 -17.00
CA MET A 189 2.95 2.76 -16.33
C MET A 189 1.73 2.72 -17.28
N HIS A 190 1.66 3.62 -18.26
CA HIS A 190 0.61 3.61 -19.29
C HIS A 190 0.69 2.34 -20.14
N LEU A 191 1.92 1.93 -20.51
CA LEU A 191 2.16 0.70 -21.28
C LEU A 191 1.75 -0.56 -20.49
N LEU A 192 2.09 -0.63 -19.19
CA LEU A 192 1.71 -1.77 -18.35
C LEU A 192 0.20 -1.91 -18.19
N VAL A 193 -0.48 -0.83 -17.82
CA VAL A 193 -1.92 -0.82 -17.54
C VAL A 193 -2.73 -0.96 -18.83
N GLY A 194 -2.28 -0.33 -19.92
CA GLY A 194 -2.96 -0.34 -21.21
C GLY A 194 -2.81 -1.64 -22.00
N ARG A 195 -1.61 -2.26 -22.00
CA ARG A 195 -1.29 -3.42 -22.85
C ARG A 195 -0.99 -4.70 -22.08
N TYR A 196 -0.17 -4.63 -21.02
CA TYR A 196 0.40 -5.85 -20.43
C TYR A 196 -0.47 -6.54 -19.38
N LEU A 197 -1.30 -5.80 -18.63
CA LEU A 197 -2.29 -6.42 -17.72
C LEU A 197 -3.34 -7.28 -18.44
N GLU A 198 -3.60 -7.01 -19.72
CA GLU A 198 -4.55 -7.76 -20.56
C GLU A 198 -3.84 -8.59 -21.65
N ALA A 199 -2.53 -8.82 -21.52
CA ALA A 199 -1.76 -9.65 -22.45
C ALA A 199 -2.24 -11.11 -22.45
N GLY A 200 -2.18 -11.77 -23.62
CA GLY A 200 -2.54 -13.18 -23.76
C GLY A 200 -1.71 -14.15 -22.90
N PRO A 201 -0.36 -14.06 -22.91
CA PRO A 201 0.49 -14.89 -22.06
C PRO A 201 0.39 -14.51 -20.58
N ALA A 202 0.10 -15.48 -19.71
CA ALA A 202 0.07 -15.29 -18.26
C ALA A 202 1.43 -14.79 -17.71
N GLY A 203 2.54 -15.24 -18.32
CA GLY A 203 3.91 -14.82 -17.98
C GLY A 203 4.15 -13.31 -18.05
N LEU A 204 3.47 -12.62 -18.97
CA LEU A 204 3.50 -11.17 -19.10
C LEU A 204 2.55 -10.49 -18.11
N ARG A 205 1.35 -11.05 -17.90
CA ARG A 205 0.34 -10.48 -16.98
C ARG A 205 0.83 -10.42 -15.53
N TRP A 206 1.44 -11.50 -15.02
CA TRP A 206 1.90 -11.52 -13.61
C TRP A 206 3.11 -10.62 -13.39
N ARG A 207 4.03 -10.51 -14.36
CA ARG A 207 5.19 -9.62 -14.28
C ARG A 207 4.79 -8.15 -14.35
N ALA A 208 3.84 -7.80 -15.22
CA ALA A 208 3.27 -6.45 -15.25
C ALA A 208 2.55 -6.10 -13.94
N ALA A 209 1.77 -7.02 -13.38
CA ALA A 209 1.18 -6.84 -12.05
C ALA A 209 2.23 -6.70 -10.94
N GLN A 210 3.32 -7.49 -10.98
CA GLN A 210 4.45 -7.33 -10.05
C GLN A 210 5.05 -5.93 -10.15
N LEU A 211 5.45 -5.49 -11.35
CA LEU A 211 6.10 -4.21 -11.58
C LEU A 211 5.22 -3.02 -11.14
N ILE A 212 3.91 -3.06 -11.43
CA ILE A 212 2.95 -2.08 -10.89
C ILE A 212 2.97 -2.07 -9.36
N GLY A 213 2.96 -3.24 -8.72
CA GLY A 213 3.02 -3.38 -7.27
C GLY A 213 4.33 -2.86 -6.66
N THR A 214 5.47 -3.12 -7.31
CA THR A 214 6.79 -2.62 -6.90
C THR A 214 6.84 -1.10 -6.97
N CYS A 215 6.54 -0.50 -8.13
CA CYS A 215 6.60 0.96 -8.30
C CYS A 215 5.64 1.73 -7.37
N SER A 216 4.49 1.15 -7.03
CA SER A 216 3.46 1.82 -6.22
C SER A 216 3.58 1.55 -4.71
N GLN A 217 4.53 0.72 -4.27
CA GLN A 217 4.63 0.34 -2.86
C GLN A 217 5.04 1.52 -1.98
N ASN A 218 4.09 2.04 -1.19
CA ASN A 218 4.27 3.17 -0.26
C ASN A 218 4.63 4.52 -0.96
N VAL A 219 4.31 4.69 -2.25
CA VAL A 219 4.60 5.93 -3.00
C VAL A 219 3.31 6.57 -3.51
N ALA A 220 2.74 7.49 -2.72
CA ALA A 220 1.43 8.13 -2.97
C ALA A 220 1.27 8.69 -4.41
N ALA A 221 2.26 9.42 -4.92
CA ALA A 221 2.20 9.99 -6.26
C ALA A 221 2.09 8.92 -7.38
N ILE A 222 2.79 7.79 -7.23
CA ILE A 222 2.71 6.68 -8.18
C ILE A 222 1.40 5.90 -7.99
N GLN A 223 0.95 5.70 -6.75
CA GLN A 223 -0.36 5.10 -6.45
C GLN A 223 -1.48 5.90 -7.14
N GLU A 224 -1.51 7.22 -6.99
CA GLU A 224 -2.50 8.10 -7.63
C GLU A 224 -2.47 8.01 -9.16
N GLN A 225 -1.29 8.04 -9.77
CA GLN A 225 -1.15 7.86 -11.23
C GLN A 225 -1.71 6.50 -11.67
N VAL A 226 -1.35 5.41 -10.99
CA VAL A 226 -1.81 4.04 -11.32
C VAL A 226 -3.33 3.89 -11.16
N LEU A 227 -3.89 4.48 -10.10
CA LEU A 227 -5.33 4.52 -9.85
C LEU A 227 -6.08 5.33 -10.94
N GLY A 228 -5.52 6.48 -11.34
CA GLY A 228 -6.03 7.33 -12.42
C GLY A 228 -6.06 6.64 -13.78
N LEU A 229 -5.09 5.76 -14.06
CA LEU A 229 -5.08 4.89 -15.25
C LEU A 229 -6.12 3.74 -15.20
N GLY A 230 -6.89 3.62 -14.11
CA GLY A 230 -7.93 2.61 -13.96
C GLY A 230 -7.37 1.19 -13.71
N ALA A 231 -6.10 1.06 -13.32
CA ALA A 231 -5.44 -0.23 -13.12
C ALA A 231 -6.18 -1.13 -12.14
N LEU A 232 -6.72 -0.56 -11.05
CA LEU A 232 -7.40 -1.30 -9.99
C LEU A 232 -8.57 -2.17 -10.52
N ARG A 233 -9.32 -1.69 -11.52
CA ARG A 233 -10.40 -2.47 -12.16
C ARG A 233 -9.87 -3.66 -12.96
N LYS A 234 -8.72 -3.50 -13.64
CA LYS A 234 -8.06 -4.60 -14.37
C LYS A 234 -7.49 -5.62 -13.39
N LEU A 235 -6.80 -5.15 -12.34
CA LEU A 235 -6.21 -6.00 -11.29
C LEU A 235 -7.27 -6.83 -10.53
N LEU A 236 -8.40 -6.21 -10.14
CA LEU A 236 -9.51 -6.93 -9.51
C LEU A 236 -10.10 -8.02 -10.43
N ARG A 237 -10.21 -7.75 -11.73
CA ARG A 237 -10.66 -8.74 -12.71
C ARG A 237 -9.68 -9.92 -12.83
N LEU A 238 -8.37 -9.66 -12.81
CA LEU A 238 -7.34 -10.70 -12.82
C LEU A 238 -7.38 -11.56 -11.55
N LEU A 239 -7.49 -10.93 -10.37
CA LEU A 239 -7.64 -11.63 -9.09
C LEU A 239 -8.86 -12.57 -9.07
N ASP A 240 -10.00 -12.10 -9.60
CA ASP A 240 -11.26 -12.83 -9.58
C ASP A 240 -11.33 -13.94 -10.65
N ARG A 241 -10.74 -13.75 -11.84
CA ARG A 241 -11.03 -14.56 -13.03
C ARG A 241 -9.84 -15.11 -13.82
N ASP A 242 -8.59 -14.81 -13.48
CA ASP A 242 -7.44 -15.34 -14.22
C ASP A 242 -7.29 -16.86 -13.99
N SER A 243 -6.91 -17.60 -15.03
CA SER A 243 -6.65 -19.05 -14.96
C SER A 243 -5.30 -19.40 -14.31
N SER A 244 -4.39 -18.43 -14.17
CA SER A 244 -3.08 -18.62 -13.55
C SER A 244 -3.04 -18.07 -12.13
N ASP A 245 -2.88 -18.95 -11.14
CA ASP A 245 -2.78 -18.57 -9.73
C ASP A 245 -1.64 -17.58 -9.45
N LEU A 246 -0.55 -17.64 -10.22
CA LEU A 246 0.55 -16.68 -10.11
C LEU A 246 0.12 -15.27 -10.53
N VAL A 247 -0.69 -15.14 -11.59
CA VAL A 247 -1.28 -13.84 -11.97
C VAL A 247 -2.21 -13.34 -10.87
N ARG A 248 -3.07 -14.21 -10.30
CA ARG A 248 -3.98 -13.85 -9.20
C ARG A 248 -3.22 -13.35 -7.96
N VAL A 249 -2.14 -14.05 -7.57
CA VAL A 249 -1.29 -13.69 -6.43
C VAL A 249 -0.54 -12.37 -6.66
N LYS A 250 -0.03 -12.11 -7.87
CA LYS A 250 0.65 -10.84 -8.20
C LYS A 250 -0.32 -9.69 -8.40
N ALA A 251 -1.53 -9.94 -8.91
CA ALA A 251 -2.61 -8.96 -8.95
C ALA A 251 -3.04 -8.54 -7.54
N LEU A 252 -3.18 -9.49 -6.60
CA LEU A 252 -3.46 -9.19 -5.19
C LEU A 252 -2.34 -8.39 -4.52
N PHE A 253 -1.07 -8.67 -4.84
CA PHE A 253 0.06 -7.87 -4.38
C PHE A 253 -0.06 -6.41 -4.88
N ALA A 254 -0.29 -6.20 -6.18
CA ALA A 254 -0.48 -4.87 -6.75
C ALA A 254 -1.68 -4.13 -6.12
N ILE A 255 -2.81 -4.81 -5.92
CA ILE A 255 -3.98 -4.25 -5.22
C ILE A 255 -3.59 -3.80 -3.81
N SER A 256 -2.88 -4.65 -3.05
CA SER A 256 -2.41 -4.33 -1.70
C SER A 256 -1.53 -3.07 -1.67
N CYS A 257 -0.61 -2.92 -2.63
CA CYS A 257 0.22 -1.72 -2.76
C CYS A 257 -0.56 -0.44 -3.14
N LEU A 258 -1.73 -0.57 -3.78
CA LEU A 258 -2.54 0.57 -4.25
C LEU A 258 -3.67 1.01 -3.31
N VAL A 259 -4.03 0.18 -2.33
CA VAL A 259 -5.15 0.47 -1.39
C VAL A 259 -4.69 0.67 0.06
N ARG A 260 -3.48 0.26 0.42
CA ARG A 260 -2.89 0.51 1.75
C ARG A 260 -2.28 1.91 1.79
N GLU A 261 -2.52 2.62 2.89
CA GLU A 261 -2.11 4.02 3.10
C GLU A 261 -2.58 5.01 2.01
N GLN A 262 -3.62 4.66 1.22
CA GLN A 262 -4.11 5.47 0.10
C GLN A 262 -5.65 5.50 0.06
N GLU A 263 -6.25 6.51 0.69
CA GLU A 263 -7.70 6.66 0.85
C GLU A 263 -8.46 6.65 -0.49
N ALA A 264 -7.97 7.37 -1.49
CA ALA A 264 -8.60 7.41 -2.83
C ALA A 264 -8.63 6.01 -3.49
N GLY A 265 -7.59 5.21 -3.26
CA GLY A 265 -7.46 3.84 -3.75
C GLY A 265 -8.43 2.90 -3.03
N LEU A 266 -8.53 3.00 -1.70
CA LEU A 266 -9.52 2.26 -0.92
C LEU A 266 -10.95 2.61 -1.32
N LEU A 267 -11.30 3.89 -1.43
CA LEU A 267 -12.63 4.31 -1.88
C LEU A 267 -12.95 3.78 -3.30
N GLN A 268 -11.95 3.69 -4.20
CA GLN A 268 -12.14 3.06 -5.51
C GLN A 268 -12.28 1.54 -5.42
N PHE A 269 -11.56 0.88 -4.52
CA PHE A 269 -11.68 -0.56 -4.24
C PHE A 269 -13.08 -0.92 -3.74
N LEU A 270 -13.65 -0.13 -2.83
CA LEU A 270 -15.02 -0.29 -2.35
C LEU A 270 -16.05 -0.13 -3.48
N ARG A 271 -15.93 0.93 -4.29
CA ARG A 271 -16.81 1.16 -5.46
C ARG A 271 -16.72 0.07 -6.53
N LEU A 272 -15.67 -0.75 -6.51
CA LEU A 272 -15.44 -1.86 -7.44
C LEU A 272 -15.74 -3.23 -6.80
N ASP A 273 -16.47 -3.27 -5.68
CA ASP A 273 -16.84 -4.50 -4.96
C ASP A 273 -15.61 -5.33 -4.50
N GLY A 274 -14.52 -4.62 -4.16
CA GLY A 274 -13.22 -5.21 -3.87
C GLY A 274 -13.24 -6.18 -2.68
N PHE A 275 -14.05 -5.93 -1.64
CA PHE A 275 -14.18 -6.86 -0.52
C PHE A 275 -14.80 -8.20 -0.93
N SER A 276 -15.78 -8.23 -1.84
CA SER A 276 -16.36 -9.48 -2.33
C SER A 276 -15.38 -10.26 -3.21
N VAL A 277 -14.55 -9.57 -3.99
CA VAL A 277 -13.42 -10.19 -4.71
C VAL A 277 -12.41 -10.80 -3.72
N LEU A 278 -12.07 -10.07 -2.66
CA LEU A 278 -11.16 -10.52 -1.61
C LEU A 278 -11.72 -11.73 -0.83
N MET A 279 -13.03 -11.76 -0.60
CA MET A 279 -13.74 -12.90 -0.04
C MET A 279 -13.65 -14.14 -0.91
N ARG A 280 -13.97 -14.01 -2.21
CA ARG A 280 -13.85 -15.13 -3.16
C ARG A 280 -12.40 -15.62 -3.25
N ALA A 281 -11.41 -14.73 -3.15
CA ALA A 281 -9.99 -15.06 -3.12
C ALA A 281 -9.59 -15.89 -1.87
N MET A 282 -10.15 -15.60 -0.69
CA MET A 282 -9.94 -16.41 0.53
C MET A 282 -10.60 -17.80 0.47
N GLN A 283 -11.64 -17.96 -0.33
CA GLN A 283 -12.33 -19.24 -0.54
C GLN A 283 -11.64 -20.16 -1.58
N GLN A 284 -10.69 -19.65 -2.37
CA GLN A 284 -9.94 -20.45 -3.34
C GLN A 284 -9.00 -21.44 -2.64
N GLN A 285 -8.69 -22.59 -3.26
CA GLN A 285 -7.75 -23.57 -2.68
C GLN A 285 -6.27 -23.15 -2.72
N VAL A 286 -5.97 -21.92 -3.15
CA VAL A 286 -4.60 -21.39 -3.29
C VAL A 286 -4.14 -20.76 -1.97
N GLN A 287 -3.36 -21.49 -1.17
CA GLN A 287 -2.95 -21.05 0.18
C GLN A 287 -2.27 -19.67 0.20
N LYS A 288 -1.37 -19.38 -0.75
CA LYS A 288 -0.73 -18.05 -0.87
C LYS A 288 -1.74 -16.91 -1.10
N LEU A 289 -2.86 -17.20 -1.77
CA LEU A 289 -3.93 -16.25 -2.02
C LEU A 289 -4.78 -16.05 -0.76
N LYS A 290 -5.12 -17.13 -0.04
CA LYS A 290 -5.84 -17.06 1.25
C LYS A 290 -5.11 -16.17 2.26
N VAL A 291 -3.85 -16.47 2.53
CA VAL A 291 -3.01 -15.75 3.52
C VAL A 291 -2.92 -14.27 3.16
N LYS A 292 -2.55 -13.94 1.91
CA LYS A 292 -2.42 -12.54 1.47
C LYS A 292 -3.76 -11.78 1.49
N SER A 293 -4.87 -12.46 1.20
CA SER A 293 -6.20 -11.82 1.19
C SER A 293 -6.69 -11.53 2.60
N ALA A 294 -6.54 -12.49 3.52
CA ALA A 294 -6.87 -12.32 4.93
C ALA A 294 -5.98 -11.24 5.59
N PHE A 295 -4.68 -11.24 5.29
CA PHE A 295 -3.75 -10.19 5.74
C PHE A 295 -4.17 -8.80 5.24
N LEU A 296 -4.51 -8.66 3.96
CA LEU A 296 -5.00 -7.38 3.42
C LEU A 296 -6.30 -6.93 4.11
N LEU A 297 -7.26 -7.84 4.30
CA LEU A 297 -8.51 -7.54 5.01
C LEU A 297 -8.26 -7.08 6.45
N GLN A 298 -7.36 -7.76 7.18
CA GLN A 298 -6.95 -7.38 8.53
C GLN A 298 -6.32 -5.96 8.55
N ASN A 299 -5.40 -5.67 7.62
CA ASN A 299 -4.77 -4.35 7.52
C ASN A 299 -5.82 -3.24 7.26
N LEU A 300 -6.74 -3.47 6.32
CA LEU A 300 -7.80 -2.52 5.99
C LEU A 300 -8.76 -2.29 7.17
N LEU A 301 -9.12 -3.33 7.93
CA LEU A 301 -9.98 -3.23 9.10
C LEU A 301 -9.33 -2.51 10.30
N VAL A 302 -8.01 -2.56 10.42
CA VAL A 302 -7.24 -1.83 11.44
C VAL A 302 -7.10 -0.35 11.06
N GLY A 303 -6.80 -0.05 9.79
CA GLY A 303 -6.67 1.33 9.30
C GLY A 303 -7.99 2.09 9.14
N HIS A 304 -9.06 1.39 8.74
CA HIS A 304 -10.33 1.99 8.32
C HIS A 304 -11.55 1.42 9.07
N PRO A 305 -11.70 1.71 10.38
CA PRO A 305 -12.80 1.22 11.20
C PRO A 305 -14.19 1.67 10.71
N GLU A 306 -14.28 2.74 9.92
CA GLU A 306 -15.51 3.22 9.28
C GLU A 306 -16.18 2.18 8.36
N HIS A 307 -15.44 1.20 7.84
CA HIS A 307 -15.98 0.19 6.93
C HIS A 307 -16.50 -1.07 7.64
N LYS A 308 -16.35 -1.19 8.97
CA LYS A 308 -16.84 -2.34 9.76
C LYS A 308 -18.33 -2.58 9.55
N GLY A 309 -19.15 -1.52 9.56
CA GLY A 309 -20.61 -1.64 9.40
C GLY A 309 -21.04 -2.14 8.02
N THR A 310 -20.38 -1.68 6.95
CA THR A 310 -20.62 -2.18 5.59
C THR A 310 -20.24 -3.65 5.50
N LEU A 311 -19.08 -4.04 6.04
CA LEU A 311 -18.59 -5.41 6.01
C LEU A 311 -19.50 -6.38 6.78
N CYS A 312 -19.91 -6.03 7.99
CA CYS A 312 -20.91 -6.76 8.76
C CYS A 312 -22.22 -6.93 7.97
N SER A 313 -22.74 -5.85 7.39
CA SER A 313 -23.96 -5.88 6.58
C SER A 313 -23.84 -6.71 5.28
N MET A 314 -22.63 -6.93 4.77
CA MET A 314 -22.33 -7.83 3.65
C MET A 314 -22.18 -9.31 4.08
N GLY A 315 -22.36 -9.63 5.37
CA GLY A 315 -22.20 -10.98 5.90
C GLY A 315 -20.74 -11.43 6.08
N MET A 316 -19.80 -10.48 6.22
CA MET A 316 -18.37 -10.78 6.38
C MET A 316 -18.10 -11.70 7.58
N VAL A 317 -18.80 -11.50 8.70
CA VAL A 317 -18.64 -12.30 9.93
C VAL A 317 -18.91 -13.78 9.66
N GLN A 318 -20.04 -14.10 9.03
CA GLN A 318 -20.45 -15.47 8.68
C GLN A 318 -19.41 -16.15 7.78
N GLN A 319 -18.84 -15.41 6.82
CA GLN A 319 -17.82 -15.93 5.93
C GLN A 319 -16.47 -16.15 6.62
N LEU A 320 -16.03 -15.24 7.50
CA LEU A 320 -14.82 -15.44 8.29
C LEU A 320 -14.97 -16.64 9.23
N VAL A 321 -16.12 -16.82 9.89
CA VAL A 321 -16.38 -18.01 10.74
C VAL A 321 -16.40 -19.30 9.92
N ALA A 322 -16.95 -19.29 8.70
CA ALA A 322 -16.87 -20.42 7.79
C ALA A 322 -15.42 -20.77 7.41
N LEU A 323 -14.53 -19.78 7.29
CA LEU A 323 -13.08 -20.02 7.10
C LEU A 323 -12.42 -20.61 8.36
N ILE A 324 -12.79 -20.17 9.57
CA ILE A 324 -12.19 -20.71 10.82
C ILE A 324 -12.55 -22.20 11.04
N ARG A 325 -13.70 -22.66 10.50
CA ARG A 325 -14.11 -24.08 10.48
C ARG A 325 -13.21 -24.96 9.61
N THR A 326 -12.33 -24.41 8.79
CA THR A 326 -11.39 -25.18 7.96
C THR A 326 -10.15 -25.66 8.74
N GLU A 327 -9.35 -26.52 8.11
CA GLU A 327 -8.13 -27.11 8.68
C GLU A 327 -7.15 -26.03 9.19
N HIS A 328 -6.71 -26.16 10.43
CA HIS A 328 -5.88 -25.13 11.06
C HIS A 328 -4.55 -24.92 10.32
N SER A 329 -4.17 -23.66 10.19
CA SER A 329 -3.04 -23.21 9.38
C SER A 329 -2.83 -21.71 9.61
N PRO A 330 -1.63 -21.14 9.38
CA PRO A 330 -1.30 -19.75 9.74
C PRO A 330 -2.23 -18.66 9.19
N PHE A 331 -2.96 -18.91 8.08
CA PHE A 331 -3.95 -17.93 7.58
C PHE A 331 -5.07 -17.62 8.60
N HIS A 332 -5.32 -18.54 9.53
CA HIS A 332 -6.29 -18.37 10.61
C HIS A 332 -5.96 -17.22 11.55
N GLU A 333 -4.68 -16.89 11.74
CA GLU A 333 -4.26 -15.74 12.55
C GLU A 333 -4.84 -14.45 11.96
N HIS A 334 -4.70 -14.25 10.65
CA HIS A 334 -5.23 -13.08 9.96
C HIS A 334 -6.77 -13.05 9.93
N VAL A 335 -7.43 -14.21 9.79
CA VAL A 335 -8.90 -14.31 9.85
C VAL A 335 -9.43 -13.96 11.24
N LEU A 336 -8.79 -14.48 12.29
CA LEU A 336 -9.14 -14.16 13.69
C LEU A 336 -8.80 -12.70 14.02
N GLY A 337 -7.70 -12.17 13.49
CA GLY A 337 -7.33 -10.76 13.59
C GLY A 337 -8.36 -9.83 12.95
N ALA A 338 -8.81 -10.15 11.72
CA ALA A 338 -9.88 -9.43 11.04
C ALA A 338 -11.21 -9.52 11.81
N LEU A 339 -11.57 -10.71 12.30
CA LEU A 339 -12.78 -10.91 13.11
C LEU A 339 -12.72 -10.14 14.44
N CYS A 340 -11.55 -10.11 15.09
CA CYS A 340 -11.29 -9.30 16.27
C CYS A 340 -11.52 -7.82 15.96
N SER A 341 -10.92 -7.30 14.88
CA SER A 341 -11.12 -5.91 14.44
C SER A 341 -12.59 -5.59 14.15
N LEU A 342 -13.38 -6.53 13.62
CA LEU A 342 -14.82 -6.36 13.39
C LEU A 342 -15.65 -6.28 14.68
N VAL A 343 -15.22 -6.90 15.79
CA VAL A 343 -15.94 -6.84 17.08
C VAL A 343 -15.43 -5.73 18.01
N THR A 344 -14.18 -5.29 17.89
CA THR A 344 -13.62 -4.21 18.72
C THR A 344 -14.41 -2.92 18.54
N ASP A 345 -14.97 -2.42 19.65
CA ASP A 345 -15.77 -1.20 19.76
C ASP A 345 -16.97 -1.12 18.79
N PHE A 346 -17.47 -2.26 18.30
CA PHE A 346 -18.53 -2.31 17.29
C PHE A 346 -19.67 -3.30 17.66
N PRO A 347 -20.78 -2.80 18.27
CA PRO A 347 -21.85 -3.66 18.78
C PRO A 347 -22.58 -4.52 17.73
N GLN A 348 -22.61 -4.12 16.46
CA GLN A 348 -23.19 -4.94 15.39
C GLN A 348 -22.33 -6.19 15.14
N GLY A 349 -21.00 -6.07 15.05
CA GLY A 349 -20.11 -7.22 14.91
C GLY A 349 -20.23 -8.18 16.10
N VAL A 350 -20.38 -7.66 17.32
CA VAL A 350 -20.62 -8.50 18.51
C VAL A 350 -21.96 -9.25 18.42
N ARG A 351 -23.02 -8.65 17.86
CA ARG A 351 -24.31 -9.34 17.64
C ARG A 351 -24.18 -10.45 16.60
N GLU A 352 -23.59 -10.16 15.43
CA GLU A 352 -23.39 -11.16 14.37
C GLU A 352 -22.51 -12.33 14.82
N CYS A 353 -21.51 -12.09 15.67
CA CYS A 353 -20.69 -13.13 16.29
C CYS A 353 -21.42 -13.95 17.37
N ARG A 354 -22.56 -13.47 17.90
CA ARG A 354 -23.38 -14.14 18.93
C ARG A 354 -24.60 -14.87 18.35
N GLU A 355 -24.83 -14.80 17.05
CA GLU A 355 -25.91 -15.54 16.40
C GLU A 355 -25.75 -17.05 16.63
N PRO A 356 -26.76 -17.75 17.18
CA PRO A 356 -26.63 -19.17 17.57
C PRO A 356 -26.21 -20.09 16.42
N GLU A 357 -26.63 -19.77 15.20
CA GLU A 357 -26.35 -20.52 13.97
C GLU A 357 -24.84 -20.59 13.61
N LEU A 358 -24.05 -19.64 14.12
CA LEU A 358 -22.60 -19.63 13.89
C LEU A 358 -21.83 -20.54 14.85
N GLY A 359 -22.38 -20.87 16.03
CA GLY A 359 -21.70 -21.71 17.03
C GLY A 359 -20.29 -21.23 17.40
N LEU A 360 -20.04 -19.92 17.27
CA LEU A 360 -18.67 -19.37 17.28
C LEU A 360 -17.98 -19.55 18.63
N GLU A 361 -18.71 -19.47 19.74
CA GLU A 361 -18.15 -19.64 21.08
C GLU A 361 -17.56 -21.04 21.29
N GLU A 362 -18.28 -22.09 20.92
CA GLU A 362 -17.82 -23.48 21.01
C GLU A 362 -16.60 -23.71 20.11
N LEU A 363 -16.65 -23.19 18.89
CA LEU A 363 -15.56 -23.28 17.93
C LEU A 363 -14.28 -22.61 18.44
N LEU A 364 -14.39 -21.41 19.02
CA LEU A 364 -13.25 -20.69 19.59
C LEU A 364 -12.71 -21.40 20.84
N ARG A 365 -13.57 -21.95 21.71
CA ARG A 365 -13.13 -22.76 22.86
C ARG A 365 -12.32 -23.98 22.42
N HIS A 366 -12.79 -24.73 21.42
CA HIS A 366 -12.07 -25.86 20.85
C HIS A 366 -10.74 -25.43 20.19
N ARG A 367 -10.72 -24.31 19.46
CA ARG A 367 -9.49 -23.78 18.87
C ARG A 367 -8.48 -23.31 19.93
N VAL A 368 -8.93 -22.70 21.03
CA VAL A 368 -8.05 -22.32 22.16
C VAL A 368 -7.41 -23.56 22.80
N GLN A 369 -8.17 -24.63 23.02
CA GLN A 369 -7.62 -25.89 23.56
C GLN A 369 -6.56 -26.50 22.63
N LEU A 370 -6.78 -26.48 21.31
CA LEU A 370 -5.80 -26.94 20.32
C LEU A 370 -4.51 -26.11 20.34
N LEU A 371 -4.62 -24.78 20.43
CA LEU A 371 -3.47 -23.86 20.34
C LEU A 371 -2.69 -23.72 21.65
N GLN A 372 -3.24 -24.13 22.80
CA GLN A 372 -2.55 -24.06 24.11
C GLN A 372 -1.24 -24.86 24.18
N GLN A 373 -1.03 -25.84 23.28
CA GLN A 373 0.16 -26.70 23.25
C GLN A 373 1.24 -26.26 22.24
N HIS A 374 0.96 -25.21 21.44
CA HIS A 374 1.77 -24.81 20.29
C HIS A 374 2.28 -23.36 20.46
N GLU A 375 3.56 -23.18 20.78
CA GLU A 375 4.19 -21.85 20.92
C GLU A 375 4.22 -21.07 19.60
N GLU A 376 4.28 -21.77 18.46
CA GLU A 376 4.29 -21.20 17.11
C GLU A 376 3.00 -20.45 16.73
N HIS A 377 1.95 -20.57 17.55
CA HIS A 377 0.68 -19.88 17.40
C HIS A 377 0.42 -18.86 18.51
N GLN A 378 1.37 -18.68 19.43
CA GLN A 378 1.32 -17.66 20.46
C GLN A 378 1.99 -16.39 19.94
N VAL A 379 1.23 -15.28 19.91
CA VAL A 379 1.82 -13.95 19.78
C VAL A 379 2.66 -13.70 21.02
N ARG A 380 3.98 -13.91 20.95
CA ARG A 380 4.91 -13.52 22.02
C ARG A 380 4.71 -12.02 22.31
N PRO A 381 4.21 -11.63 23.48
CA PRO A 381 4.16 -10.21 23.82
C PRO A 381 5.61 -9.72 23.94
N ALA A 382 5.94 -8.64 23.25
CA ALA A 382 7.24 -8.01 23.39
C ALA A 382 7.37 -7.38 24.79
N GLY A 383 7.91 -8.17 25.74
CA GLY A 383 8.48 -7.68 26.99
C GLY A 383 7.51 -7.24 28.09
N VAL A 384 6.58 -8.11 28.52
CA VAL A 384 6.05 -8.08 29.90
C VAL A 384 5.96 -9.51 30.45
N ALA A 385 6.25 -9.68 31.74
CA ALA A 385 6.37 -10.98 32.41
C ALA A 385 5.09 -11.84 32.42
N ALA A 386 5.27 -13.15 32.52
CA ALA A 386 4.21 -14.15 32.36
C ALA A 386 3.16 -14.20 33.49
N ALA A 387 1.90 -14.36 33.10
CA ALA A 387 0.81 -14.94 33.90
C ALA A 387 -0.21 -15.62 32.94
N PRO A 388 -0.93 -16.67 33.37
CA PRO A 388 -1.45 -17.70 32.46
C PRO A 388 -2.81 -17.39 31.81
N ALA A 389 -3.19 -18.25 30.87
CA ALA A 389 -4.40 -18.19 30.05
C ALA A 389 -5.71 -18.32 30.87
N ALA A 390 -6.16 -17.21 31.47
CA ALA A 390 -7.48 -17.09 32.11
C ALA A 390 -8.15 -15.71 31.96
N SER A 391 -7.54 -14.76 31.23
CA SER A 391 -8.03 -13.38 31.09
C SER A 391 -8.70 -13.13 29.74
N PHE A 392 -9.81 -13.83 29.47
CA PHE A 392 -10.70 -13.55 28.32
C PHE A 392 -11.97 -12.77 28.71
N LEU A 393 -12.03 -12.31 29.97
CA LEU A 393 -13.10 -11.48 30.52
C LEU A 393 -12.46 -10.37 31.36
N CYS A 394 -13.05 -9.16 31.24
CA CYS A 394 -12.68 -7.89 31.89
C CYS A 394 -11.54 -7.05 31.26
N LEU A 395 -11.85 -5.74 31.10
CA LEU A 395 -10.98 -4.56 31.01
C LEU A 395 -10.42 -4.13 29.62
N SER A 396 -11.13 -3.17 29.02
CA SER A 396 -10.55 -2.01 28.31
C SER A 396 -9.85 -1.06 29.32
N PRO A 397 -9.22 0.08 28.93
CA PRO A 397 -8.54 0.46 27.68
C PRO A 397 -7.10 1.06 27.94
N ARG A 398 -6.42 1.54 26.87
CA ARG A 398 -5.05 2.15 26.80
C ARG A 398 -3.90 1.12 26.77
N ALA A 399 -2.84 1.25 25.97
CA ALA A 399 -2.48 2.19 24.89
C ALA A 399 -1.71 1.37 23.81
N SER A 400 -1.82 1.65 22.51
CA SER A 400 -1.16 2.79 21.88
C SER A 400 -2.02 3.37 20.75
N CYS A 401 -2.61 4.54 21.03
CA CYS A 401 -3.36 5.32 20.07
C CYS A 401 -2.86 6.77 20.19
N SER A 402 -1.60 6.99 19.79
CA SER A 402 -0.90 8.25 20.08
C SER A 402 0.30 8.53 19.17
N GLU A 403 0.16 8.37 17.84
CA GLU A 403 1.10 9.03 16.90
C GLU A 403 0.50 9.58 15.59
N LEU A 404 -0.74 9.25 15.21
CA LEU A 404 -1.39 9.78 13.98
C LEU A 404 -2.56 10.76 14.19
N ALA A 405 -3.08 10.94 15.41
CA ALA A 405 -4.32 11.69 15.66
C ALA A 405 -4.14 13.17 16.11
N LEU A 406 -2.99 13.81 15.82
CA LEU A 406 -2.62 15.11 16.41
C LEU A 406 -2.38 16.27 15.42
N ARG A 407 -2.95 16.23 14.20
CA ARG A 407 -2.86 17.35 13.22
C ARG A 407 -4.16 18.03 12.80
N HIS A 408 -5.35 17.50 13.12
CA HIS A 408 -6.62 18.21 12.91
C HIS A 408 -7.51 18.12 14.16
N GLY A 409 -7.78 19.26 14.82
CA GLY A 409 -8.79 19.30 15.90
C GLY A 409 -8.48 20.15 17.15
N ARG A 410 -7.81 21.30 17.05
CA ARG A 410 -7.72 22.27 18.18
C ARG A 410 -7.78 23.75 17.78
N MET A 411 -8.88 24.14 17.15
CA MET A 411 -9.48 25.47 17.38
C MET A 411 -10.99 25.28 17.61
N GLY A 412 -11.46 25.65 18.80
CA GLY A 412 -12.88 25.49 19.16
C GLY A 412 -13.12 25.35 20.67
N ALA A 413 -13.58 26.46 21.27
CA ALA A 413 -14.37 26.53 22.50
C ALA A 413 -13.85 25.86 23.80
N ARG A 414 -13.36 26.71 24.72
CA ARG A 414 -13.90 26.81 26.10
C ARG A 414 -13.49 28.15 26.72
N GLY A 415 -14.46 28.99 27.07
CA GLY A 415 -14.21 30.35 27.56
C GLY A 415 -15.48 31.17 27.80
N ALA A 416 -16.48 30.59 28.48
CA ALA A 416 -17.64 31.34 28.96
C ALA A 416 -18.15 30.74 30.29
N VAL A 417 -18.68 31.62 31.14
CA VAL A 417 -19.25 31.42 32.51
C VAL A 417 -18.25 31.56 33.67
N ARG A 418 -17.89 32.82 33.93
CA ARG A 418 -17.95 33.45 35.26
C ARG A 418 -18.34 34.93 35.06
N GLY A 419 -19.38 35.35 35.76
CA GLY A 419 -20.14 36.58 35.54
C GLY A 419 -21.56 36.33 35.99
#